data_AF-A0A076NMH9-F1
#
_entry.id   AF-A0A076NMH9-F1
#
_cell.length_a   1.000
_cell.length_b   1.000
_cell.length_c   1.000
_cell.angle_alpha   90.00
_cell.angle_beta   90.00
_cell.angle_gamma   90.00
#
_symmetry.space_group_name_H-M   'P 1'
#
loop_
_entity.id
_entity.type
_entity.pdbx_description
1 polymer ?
#
loop_
_entity_poly.entity_id
_entity_poly.type
_entity_poly.pdbx_seq_one_letter_code
_entity_poly.pdbx_strand_id
1 'polypeptide(L)'
;MDKNNARDVTPEDFDPIDGLPYAPLGDKDAAGGSTAVGASRSEEPATLTGKAAPTEVMPETPTETVSLAQPEPEPVPVEPPAKRGTMDFGLLLLRLLLGGFLILESLTTLFRLGGSEGIGALRDAFDAYTYASGLSVVVPVLQLTAGVFLVLGLLAPIASLVSVVVTGFMALHGIVDGADSWNAFAWDANVWLPIVLFGLALGLQFTGPGFYGVDAKRAWTRRPLGWAWACALLGLVIAGAVWWFGTGVNPLS
;
A
#
# COMPACT_ATOMS: atom_id res chain seq x y z
N MET A 1 -13.92 43.20 -38.11
CA MET A 1 -12.78 42.26 -37.90
C MET A 1 -11.57 43.15 -37.86
N ASP A 2 -11.31 43.69 -36.68
CA ASP A 2 -10.56 44.93 -36.51
C ASP A 2 -9.11 44.57 -36.20
N LYS A 3 -8.21 44.92 -37.12
CA LYS A 3 -6.79 44.50 -37.15
C LYS A 3 -5.89 45.35 -36.23
N ASN A 4 -6.34 45.69 -35.03
CA ASN A 4 -5.61 46.61 -34.13
C ASN A 4 -5.10 45.98 -32.83
N ASN A 5 -5.06 44.66 -32.71
CA ASN A 5 -4.57 44.02 -31.48
C ASN A 5 -3.58 42.88 -31.72
N ALA A 6 -2.49 43.19 -32.43
CA ALA A 6 -1.30 42.36 -32.50
C ALA A 6 -0.10 43.22 -32.08
N ARG A 7 0.07 43.42 -30.77
CA ARG A 7 1.39 43.74 -30.23
C ARG A 7 2.05 42.42 -29.87
N ASP A 8 3.28 42.23 -30.36
CA ASP A 8 4.13 41.11 -29.93
C ASP A 8 4.44 41.26 -28.43
N VAL A 9 4.30 40.16 -27.70
CA VAL A 9 4.64 40.07 -26.29
C VAL A 9 6.15 40.11 -26.17
N THR A 10 6.71 41.14 -25.54
CA THR A 10 8.16 41.25 -25.34
C THR A 10 8.55 40.65 -23.99
N PRO A 11 9.82 40.28 -23.78
CA PRO A 11 10.30 39.78 -22.48
C PRO A 11 10.05 40.75 -21.31
N GLU A 12 9.81 42.02 -21.62
CA GLU A 12 9.55 43.10 -20.67
C GLU A 12 8.09 43.13 -20.17
N ASP A 13 7.17 42.44 -20.84
CA ASP A 13 5.78 42.27 -20.35
C ASP A 13 5.70 41.30 -19.16
N PHE A 14 6.81 40.62 -18.85
CA PHE A 14 6.98 39.73 -17.70
C PHE A 14 7.85 40.40 -16.64
N ASP A 15 7.44 41.59 -16.19
CA ASP A 15 8.07 42.18 -15.01
C ASP A 15 7.83 41.26 -13.80
N PRO A 16 8.88 40.98 -12.99
CA PRO A 16 8.71 40.23 -11.76
C PRO A 16 7.73 40.95 -10.84
N ILE A 17 6.71 40.25 -10.33
CA ILE A 17 5.87 40.79 -9.27
C ILE A 17 6.77 41.08 -8.06
N ASP A 18 6.85 42.36 -7.68
CA ASP A 18 7.59 42.81 -6.51
C ASP A 18 7.21 41.98 -5.27
N GLY A 19 8.18 41.21 -4.74
CA GLY A 19 8.08 40.64 -3.39
C GLY A 19 8.28 39.14 -3.21
N LEU A 20 8.71 38.37 -4.22
CA LEU A 20 9.05 36.95 -4.03
C LEU A 20 10.56 36.70 -4.21
N PRO A 21 11.27 36.12 -3.22
CA PRO A 21 12.68 35.78 -3.37
C PRO A 21 12.86 34.63 -4.36
N TYR A 22 13.57 34.87 -5.47
CA TYR A 22 13.97 33.82 -6.39
C TYR A 22 15.20 33.09 -5.83
N ALA A 23 15.10 31.78 -5.62
CA ALA A 23 16.27 30.93 -5.36
C ALA A 23 17.03 30.72 -6.67
N PRO A 24 18.36 30.96 -6.75
CA PRO A 24 19.07 30.85 -8.02
C PRO A 24 19.07 29.39 -8.50
N LEU A 25 18.62 29.17 -9.74
CA LEU A 25 18.85 27.93 -10.46
C LEU A 25 20.37 27.83 -10.70
N GLY A 26 20.98 26.76 -10.20
CA GLY A 26 22.42 26.51 -10.32
C GLY A 26 22.87 26.50 -11.77
N ASP A 27 23.89 27.32 -12.02
CA ASP A 27 24.56 27.49 -13.30
C ASP A 27 25.24 26.17 -13.74
N LYS A 28 25.06 25.83 -15.01
CA LYS A 28 25.72 24.72 -15.68
C LYS A 28 26.64 25.29 -16.75
N ASP A 29 27.91 24.95 -16.61
CA ASP A 29 28.94 24.85 -17.65
C ASP A 29 29.79 26.09 -17.99
N ALA A 30 30.94 26.21 -17.32
CA ALA A 30 32.25 26.61 -17.88
C ALA A 30 33.34 26.46 -16.79
N ALA A 31 34.55 25.92 -16.97
CA ALA A 31 35.25 25.21 -18.04
C ALA A 31 36.52 24.62 -17.40
N GLY A 32 37.15 23.62 -18.04
CA GLY A 32 38.20 22.79 -17.45
C GLY A 32 39.57 23.42 -17.20
N GLY A 33 40.43 22.69 -16.48
CA GLY A 33 41.84 23.03 -16.32
C GLY A 33 42.57 22.21 -15.25
N SER A 34 43.33 21.21 -15.69
CA SER A 34 44.19 20.28 -14.94
C SER A 34 45.16 20.91 -13.93
N THR A 35 45.40 20.20 -12.81
CA THR A 35 46.72 19.78 -12.23
C THR A 35 46.72 19.86 -10.70
N ALA A 36 47.05 18.73 -10.05
CA ALA A 36 47.96 18.63 -8.90
C ALA A 36 47.65 17.35 -8.09
N VAL A 37 48.43 16.31 -8.38
CA VAL A 37 48.74 15.22 -7.45
C VAL A 37 49.62 15.78 -6.33
N GLY A 38 49.31 15.45 -5.08
CA GLY A 38 50.19 15.66 -3.93
C GLY A 38 49.39 15.65 -2.62
N ALA A 39 49.85 15.04 -1.53
CA ALA A 39 51.00 14.19 -1.32
C ALA A 39 50.70 13.43 -0.02
N SER A 40 50.99 12.14 -0.02
CA SER A 40 51.17 11.37 1.19
C SER A 40 52.35 11.98 1.96
N ARG A 41 52.18 12.27 3.25
CA ARG A 41 53.30 12.58 4.14
C ARG A 41 53.28 11.60 5.29
N SER A 42 54.28 10.72 5.23
CA SER A 42 54.73 9.78 6.24
C SER A 42 55.19 10.50 7.52
N GLU A 43 54.96 9.89 8.66
CA GLU A 43 55.88 9.97 9.81
C GLU A 43 56.31 8.56 10.19
N GLU A 44 57.58 8.30 9.93
CA GLU A 44 58.35 7.13 10.32
C GLU A 44 59.08 7.45 11.63
N PRO A 45 59.07 6.58 12.66
CA PRO A 45 59.96 6.74 13.78
C PRO A 45 61.32 6.08 13.46
N ALA A 46 62.36 6.90 13.62
CA ALA A 46 63.76 6.55 13.45
C ALA A 46 64.19 5.33 14.29
N THR A 47 65.02 4.48 13.71
CA THR A 47 65.80 3.45 14.41
C THR A 47 67.29 3.82 14.51
N LEU A 48 67.95 3.20 15.49
CA LEU A 48 69.39 3.20 15.89
C LEU A 48 69.68 4.17 17.05
N THR A 49 70.22 3.77 18.22
CA THR A 49 71.10 2.64 18.58
C THR A 49 71.21 2.60 20.12
N GLY A 50 71.29 1.41 20.75
CA GLY A 50 71.58 1.34 22.19
C GLY A 50 71.50 -0.05 22.83
N LYS A 51 72.60 -0.81 22.72
CA LYS A 51 73.20 -1.78 23.67
C LYS A 51 72.29 -2.47 24.72
N ALA A 52 72.31 -3.80 24.69
CA ALA A 52 71.69 -4.72 25.66
C ALA A 52 72.11 -4.47 27.12
N ALA A 53 71.13 -4.57 28.04
CA ALA A 53 71.31 -4.87 29.47
C ALA A 53 70.09 -5.66 30.00
N PRO A 54 70.26 -6.60 30.95
CA PRO A 54 69.27 -7.63 31.27
C PRO A 54 68.35 -7.30 32.47
N THR A 55 67.16 -7.90 32.42
CA THR A 55 66.28 -8.38 33.51
C THR A 55 66.06 -7.50 34.74
N GLU A 56 64.82 -6.99 34.87
CA GLU A 56 64.18 -6.77 36.18
C GLU A 56 62.80 -7.44 36.17
N VAL A 57 62.60 -8.38 37.09
CA VAL A 57 61.34 -9.09 37.34
C VAL A 57 60.61 -8.35 38.45
N MET A 58 59.37 -7.91 38.22
CA MET A 58 58.42 -7.49 39.27
C MET A 58 56.98 -7.66 38.74
N PRO A 59 55.94 -7.76 39.60
CA PRO A 59 55.06 -8.92 39.67
C PRO A 59 53.70 -8.66 39.00
N GLU A 60 53.02 -9.75 38.67
CA GLU A 60 51.63 -9.82 38.19
C GLU A 60 50.71 -8.90 39.03
N THR A 61 50.29 -7.78 38.46
CA THR A 61 49.24 -6.90 39.02
C THR A 61 47.94 -7.18 38.24
N PRO A 62 46.77 -7.26 38.90
CA PRO A 62 45.58 -7.93 38.38
C PRO A 62 45.12 -7.38 37.04
N THR A 63 44.70 -8.26 36.13
CA THR A 63 44.01 -7.89 34.89
C THR A 63 42.73 -7.13 35.22
N GLU A 64 42.82 -5.81 35.20
CA GLU A 64 41.67 -4.92 35.17
C GLU A 64 41.02 -5.12 33.78
N THR A 65 39.93 -5.89 33.74
CA THR A 65 39.07 -5.98 32.58
C THR A 65 38.56 -4.59 32.26
N VAL A 66 39.17 -3.93 31.27
CA VAL A 66 38.63 -2.73 30.64
C VAL A 66 37.33 -3.14 29.98
N SER A 67 36.22 -2.94 30.70
CA SER A 67 34.87 -2.97 30.14
C SER A 67 34.80 -1.82 29.14
N LEU A 68 35.03 -2.13 27.86
CA LEU A 68 34.71 -1.23 26.76
C LEU A 68 33.23 -0.88 26.90
N ALA A 69 32.93 0.31 27.40
CA ALA A 69 31.60 0.86 27.40
C ALA A 69 31.13 0.86 25.94
N GLN A 70 30.24 -0.08 25.58
CA GLN A 70 29.52 -0.02 24.32
C GLN A 70 28.80 1.34 24.31
N PRO A 71 28.96 2.16 23.27
CA PRO A 71 28.20 3.40 23.17
C PRO A 71 26.72 3.03 23.24
N GLU A 72 26.04 3.60 24.23
CA GLU A 72 24.60 3.49 24.39
C GLU A 72 23.96 3.94 23.06
N PRO A 73 23.10 3.13 22.42
CA PRO A 73 22.53 3.49 21.13
C PRO A 73 21.74 4.78 21.33
N GLU A 74 22.20 5.88 20.70
CA GLU A 74 21.50 7.14 20.73
C GLU A 74 20.04 6.91 20.33
N PRO A 75 19.06 7.41 21.12
CA PRO A 75 17.65 7.23 20.80
C PRO A 75 17.37 7.95 19.48
N VAL A 76 17.21 7.17 18.41
CA VAL A 76 16.86 7.67 17.07
C VAL A 76 15.61 8.55 17.22
N PRO A 77 15.67 9.85 16.87
CA PRO A 77 14.51 10.73 16.97
C PRO A 77 13.37 10.16 16.12
N VAL A 78 12.35 9.63 16.77
CA VAL A 78 11.12 9.22 16.10
C VAL A 78 10.41 10.51 15.71
N GLU A 79 10.59 10.95 14.47
CA GLU A 79 9.84 12.08 13.95
C GLU A 79 8.34 11.86 14.19
N PRO A 80 7.64 12.84 14.79
CA PRO A 80 6.22 12.71 15.04
C PRO A 80 5.51 12.48 13.69
N PRO A 81 4.55 11.54 13.63
CA PRO A 81 3.87 11.23 12.37
C PRO A 81 3.25 12.52 11.81
N ALA A 82 3.50 12.78 10.53
CA ALA A 82 2.86 13.88 9.82
C ALA A 82 1.35 13.83 10.08
N LYS A 83 0.77 14.94 10.55
CA LYS A 83 -0.64 15.03 10.92
C LYS A 83 -1.49 14.83 9.66
N ARG A 84 -1.93 13.60 9.43
CA ARG A 84 -2.99 13.28 8.49
C ARG A 84 -4.26 13.86 9.09
N GLY A 85 -4.85 14.87 8.42
CA GLY A 85 -6.05 15.57 8.90
C GLY A 85 -7.30 14.69 8.85
N THR A 86 -8.30 15.09 8.06
CA THR A 86 -9.57 14.34 7.90
C THR A 86 -9.45 13.05 7.09
N MET A 87 -8.27 12.77 6.50
CA MET A 87 -8.03 11.59 5.68
C MET A 87 -8.26 10.28 6.43
N ASP A 88 -7.85 10.20 7.70
CA ASP A 88 -8.05 8.99 8.51
C ASP A 88 -9.53 8.73 8.82
N PHE A 89 -10.32 9.80 8.96
CA PHE A 89 -11.78 9.68 9.10
C PHE A 89 -12.43 9.21 7.82
N GLY A 90 -12.00 9.73 6.66
CA GLY A 90 -12.44 9.22 5.35
C GLY A 90 -12.17 7.72 5.20
N LEU A 91 -10.98 7.25 5.59
CA LEU A 91 -10.64 5.81 5.56
C LEU A 91 -11.50 4.96 6.51
N LEU A 92 -11.84 5.48 7.69
CA LEU A 92 -12.79 4.83 8.59
C LEU A 92 -14.13 4.68 7.86
N LEU A 93 -14.65 5.76 7.28
CA LEU A 93 -15.94 5.75 6.61
C LEU A 93 -15.97 4.77 5.44
N LEU A 94 -14.93 4.74 4.60
CA LEU A 94 -14.81 3.76 3.52
C LEU A 94 -14.84 2.31 4.04
N ARG A 95 -14.21 2.02 5.18
CA ARG A 95 -14.29 0.68 5.80
C ARG A 95 -15.65 0.36 6.33
N LEU A 96 -16.30 1.32 6.97
CA LEU A 96 -17.63 1.10 7.52
C LEU A 96 -18.65 0.87 6.40
N LEU A 97 -18.52 1.59 5.28
CA LEU A 97 -19.39 1.41 4.13
C LEU A 97 -19.13 0.07 3.43
N LEU A 98 -17.88 -0.22 3.02
CA LEU A 98 -17.57 -1.48 2.34
C LEU A 98 -17.80 -2.67 3.28
N GLY A 99 -17.20 -2.64 4.47
CA GLY A 99 -17.29 -3.73 5.43
C GLY A 99 -18.70 -3.92 5.97
N GLY A 100 -19.41 -2.83 6.25
CA GLY A 100 -20.83 -2.88 6.64
C GLY A 100 -21.72 -3.46 5.55
N PHE A 101 -21.50 -3.08 4.29
CA PHE A 101 -22.21 -3.68 3.17
C PHE A 101 -21.96 -5.20 3.08
N LEU A 102 -20.69 -5.63 3.13
CA LEU A 102 -20.33 -7.06 3.08
C LEU A 102 -20.93 -7.85 4.25
N ILE A 103 -20.96 -7.27 5.45
CA ILE A 103 -21.60 -7.89 6.62
C ILE A 103 -23.11 -8.02 6.39
N LEU A 104 -23.78 -6.96 5.95
CA LEU A 104 -25.23 -6.99 5.74
C LEU A 104 -25.60 -8.03 4.67
N GLU A 105 -24.91 -8.03 3.54
CA GLU A 105 -25.16 -8.97 2.43
C GLU A 105 -24.91 -10.43 2.81
N SER A 106 -23.86 -10.68 3.59
CA SER A 106 -23.57 -12.04 4.07
C SER A 106 -24.56 -12.49 5.14
N LEU A 107 -24.98 -11.60 6.05
CA LEU A 107 -25.97 -11.94 7.07
C LEU A 107 -27.35 -12.19 6.46
N THR A 108 -27.77 -11.39 5.48
CA THR A 108 -29.01 -11.63 4.74
C THR A 108 -28.94 -12.98 4.03
N THR A 109 -27.82 -13.31 3.40
CA THR A 109 -27.66 -14.59 2.67
C THR A 109 -27.57 -15.81 3.60
N LEU A 110 -26.74 -15.76 4.63
CA LEU A 110 -26.48 -16.90 5.53
C LEU A 110 -27.65 -17.18 6.48
N PHE A 111 -28.27 -16.12 7.03
CA PHE A 111 -29.30 -16.24 8.05
C PHE A 111 -30.72 -15.98 7.53
N ARG A 112 -30.88 -15.78 6.22
CA ARG A 112 -32.19 -15.53 5.58
C ARG A 112 -32.92 -14.30 6.13
N LEU A 113 -32.14 -13.28 6.52
CA LEU A 113 -32.69 -12.06 7.13
C LEU A 113 -33.29 -11.14 6.06
N GLY A 114 -34.31 -10.38 6.43
CA GLY A 114 -34.90 -9.36 5.54
C GLY A 114 -35.71 -9.91 4.38
N GLY A 115 -36.17 -11.17 4.45
CA GLY A 115 -36.96 -11.80 3.39
C GLY A 115 -36.13 -12.44 2.28
N SER A 116 -34.82 -12.60 2.47
CA SER A 116 -33.96 -13.25 1.50
C SER A 116 -34.24 -14.75 1.39
N GLU A 117 -34.08 -15.28 0.17
CA GLU A 117 -34.16 -16.71 -0.12
C GLU A 117 -32.91 -17.47 0.39
N GLY A 118 -31.85 -16.73 0.71
CA GLY A 118 -30.63 -17.21 1.36
C GLY A 118 -29.67 -17.94 0.43
N ILE A 119 -28.90 -18.88 1.00
CA ILE A 119 -27.91 -19.70 0.27
C ILE A 119 -28.53 -20.45 -0.92
N GLY A 120 -29.82 -20.80 -0.86
CA GLY A 120 -30.54 -21.47 -1.95
C GLY A 120 -30.57 -20.62 -3.22
N ALA A 121 -31.03 -19.37 -3.13
CA ALA A 121 -31.05 -18.46 -4.27
C ALA A 121 -29.64 -18.16 -4.80
N LEU A 122 -28.64 -18.04 -3.92
CA LEU A 122 -27.27 -17.84 -4.38
C LEU A 122 -26.71 -19.07 -5.11
N ARG A 123 -27.10 -20.27 -4.70
CA ARG A 123 -26.75 -21.51 -5.43
C ARG A 123 -27.42 -21.52 -6.80
N ASP A 124 -28.68 -21.13 -6.87
CA ASP A 124 -29.44 -21.11 -8.12
C ASP A 124 -28.88 -20.03 -9.08
N ALA A 125 -28.45 -18.88 -8.54
CA ALA A 125 -27.69 -17.86 -9.30
C ALA A 125 -26.34 -18.40 -9.84
N PHE A 126 -25.77 -19.40 -9.19
CA PHE A 126 -24.53 -20.06 -9.63
C PHE A 126 -24.78 -21.35 -10.41
N ASP A 127 -26.01 -21.67 -10.84
CA ASP A 127 -26.32 -22.97 -11.44
C ASP A 127 -25.49 -23.29 -12.71
N ALA A 128 -25.06 -22.26 -13.43
CA ALA A 128 -24.14 -22.39 -14.57
C ALA A 128 -22.70 -22.78 -14.18
N TYR A 129 -22.34 -22.76 -12.89
CA TYR A 129 -20.98 -22.96 -12.39
C TYR A 129 -20.75 -24.39 -11.89
N THR A 130 -19.55 -24.90 -12.19
CA THR A 130 -19.14 -26.27 -11.81
C THR A 130 -19.24 -26.52 -10.30
N TYR A 131 -18.91 -25.53 -9.47
CA TYR A 131 -18.93 -25.62 -8.00
C TYR A 131 -20.01 -24.75 -7.33
N ALA A 132 -21.18 -24.61 -7.96
CA ALA A 132 -22.30 -23.78 -7.48
C ALA A 132 -22.59 -23.92 -5.98
N SER A 133 -22.74 -25.16 -5.49
CA SER A 133 -23.06 -25.44 -4.08
C SER A 133 -21.94 -25.07 -3.10
N GLY A 134 -20.68 -25.13 -3.54
CA GLY A 134 -19.55 -24.72 -2.71
C GLY A 134 -19.42 -23.19 -2.67
N LEU A 135 -19.53 -22.56 -3.83
CA LEU A 135 -19.41 -21.10 -3.98
C LEU A 135 -20.52 -20.36 -3.22
N SER A 136 -21.76 -20.87 -3.22
CA SER A 136 -22.88 -20.26 -2.51
C SER A 136 -22.71 -20.21 -0.99
N VAL A 137 -21.85 -21.05 -0.43
CA VAL A 137 -21.50 -21.03 1.00
C VAL A 137 -20.21 -20.26 1.24
N VAL A 138 -19.18 -20.51 0.43
CA VAL A 138 -17.85 -19.90 0.63
C VAL A 138 -17.88 -18.39 0.40
N VAL A 139 -18.61 -17.91 -0.61
CA VAL A 139 -18.68 -16.48 -0.90
C VAL A 139 -19.24 -15.70 0.30
N PRO A 140 -20.45 -15.98 0.83
CA PRO A 140 -20.97 -15.22 1.96
C PRO A 140 -20.12 -15.33 3.23
N VAL A 141 -19.50 -16.49 3.47
CA VAL A 141 -18.59 -16.67 4.62
C VAL A 141 -17.35 -15.78 4.50
N LEU A 142 -16.76 -15.69 3.30
CA LEU A 142 -15.63 -14.80 3.04
C LEU A 142 -16.05 -13.32 3.11
N GLN A 143 -17.23 -12.96 2.60
CA GLN A 143 -17.77 -11.60 2.75
C GLN A 143 -17.94 -11.22 4.22
N LEU A 144 -18.54 -12.08 5.03
CA LEU A 144 -18.74 -11.83 6.45
C LEU A 144 -17.40 -11.64 7.16
N THR A 145 -16.47 -12.57 6.94
CA THR A 145 -15.15 -12.52 7.58
C THR A 145 -14.39 -11.27 7.16
N ALA A 146 -14.36 -10.96 5.86
CA ALA A 146 -13.69 -9.76 5.34
C ALA A 146 -14.33 -8.48 5.88
N GLY A 147 -15.67 -8.40 5.88
CA GLY A 147 -16.41 -7.25 6.36
C GLY A 147 -16.17 -6.96 7.84
N VAL A 148 -16.20 -7.99 8.69
CA VAL A 148 -15.90 -7.86 10.13
C VAL A 148 -14.48 -7.34 10.34
N PHE A 149 -13.50 -7.92 9.64
CA PHE A 149 -12.11 -7.51 9.79
C PHE A 149 -11.86 -6.08 9.25
N LEU A 150 -12.56 -5.68 8.19
CA LEU A 150 -12.51 -4.32 7.67
C LEU A 150 -13.09 -3.31 8.65
N VAL A 151 -14.27 -3.55 9.22
CA VAL A 151 -14.90 -2.64 10.19
C VAL A 151 -14.04 -2.47 11.42
N LEU A 152 -13.45 -3.56 11.93
CA LEU A 152 -12.52 -3.51 13.06
C LEU A 152 -11.15 -2.94 12.70
N GLY A 153 -10.82 -2.86 11.40
CA GLY A 153 -9.49 -2.48 10.93
C GLY A 153 -8.39 -3.44 11.41
N LEU A 154 -8.71 -4.75 11.46
CA LEU A 154 -7.81 -5.82 11.85
C LEU A 154 -7.24 -6.53 10.61
N LEU A 155 -5.94 -6.87 10.62
CA LEU A 155 -5.24 -7.52 9.50
C LEU A 155 -5.59 -6.85 8.16
N ALA A 156 -5.63 -5.51 8.14
CA ALA A 156 -6.19 -4.76 7.01
C ALA A 156 -5.72 -5.21 5.62
N PRO A 157 -4.42 -5.50 5.35
CA PRO A 157 -4.01 -5.95 4.03
C PRO A 157 -4.60 -7.31 3.63
N ILE A 158 -4.90 -8.19 4.59
CA ILE A 158 -5.55 -9.48 4.35
C ILE A 158 -7.06 -9.27 4.16
N ALA A 159 -7.68 -8.45 5.02
CA ALA A 159 -9.11 -8.17 4.92
C ALA A 159 -9.47 -7.50 3.59
N SER A 160 -8.66 -6.55 3.13
CA SER A 160 -8.81 -5.93 1.81
C SER A 160 -8.55 -6.93 0.68
N LEU A 161 -7.58 -7.84 0.83
CA LEU A 161 -7.30 -8.86 -0.19
C LEU A 161 -8.50 -9.79 -0.37
N VAL A 162 -9.07 -10.29 0.73
CA VAL A 162 -10.27 -11.14 0.68
C VAL A 162 -11.45 -10.37 0.09
N SER A 163 -11.59 -9.08 0.43
CA SER A 163 -12.62 -8.23 -0.16
C SER A 163 -12.44 -8.11 -1.67
N VAL A 164 -11.21 -7.86 -2.16
CA VAL A 164 -10.87 -7.83 -3.60
C VAL A 164 -11.25 -9.14 -4.28
N VAL A 165 -10.90 -10.28 -3.67
CA VAL A 165 -11.25 -11.61 -4.21
C VAL A 165 -12.77 -11.75 -4.37
N VAL A 166 -13.53 -11.50 -3.30
CA VAL A 166 -14.96 -11.77 -3.31
C VAL A 166 -15.73 -10.77 -4.16
N THR A 167 -15.45 -9.47 -4.01
CA THR A 167 -16.09 -8.43 -4.84
C THR A 167 -15.70 -8.54 -6.30
N GLY A 168 -14.47 -8.96 -6.61
CA GLY A 168 -14.02 -9.22 -7.97
C GLY A 168 -14.74 -10.42 -8.58
N PHE A 169 -14.90 -11.51 -7.83
CA PHE A 169 -15.70 -12.66 -8.26
C PHE A 169 -17.17 -12.28 -8.49
N MET A 170 -17.80 -11.53 -7.57
CA MET A 170 -19.18 -11.04 -7.75
C MET A 170 -19.31 -10.10 -8.95
N ALA A 171 -18.30 -9.26 -9.21
CA ALA A 171 -18.30 -8.35 -10.35
C ALA A 171 -18.26 -9.13 -11.67
N LEU A 172 -17.39 -10.14 -11.76
CA LEU A 172 -17.34 -11.04 -12.93
C LEU A 172 -18.64 -11.83 -13.08
N HIS A 173 -19.22 -12.32 -11.98
CA HIS A 173 -20.51 -13.01 -12.01
C HIS A 173 -21.61 -12.12 -12.58
N GLY A 174 -21.75 -10.88 -12.08
CA GLY A 174 -22.72 -9.92 -12.59
C GLY A 174 -22.50 -9.58 -14.06
N ILE A 175 -21.24 -9.44 -14.51
CA ILE A 175 -20.94 -9.23 -15.93
C ILE A 175 -21.36 -10.44 -16.76
N VAL A 176 -21.06 -11.66 -16.33
CA VAL A 176 -21.36 -12.87 -17.13
C VAL A 176 -22.86 -13.20 -17.14
N ASP A 177 -23.55 -12.98 -16.03
CA ASP A 177 -24.98 -13.27 -15.89
C ASP A 177 -25.87 -12.17 -16.48
N GLY A 178 -25.47 -10.90 -16.32
CA GLY A 178 -26.27 -9.73 -16.70
C GLY A 178 -25.90 -9.08 -18.04
N ALA A 179 -24.80 -9.46 -18.68
CA ALA A 179 -24.40 -8.88 -19.96
C ALA A 179 -25.06 -9.62 -21.14
N ASP A 180 -26.27 -9.22 -21.50
CA ASP A 180 -26.80 -9.47 -22.86
C ASP A 180 -25.86 -8.89 -23.95
N SER A 181 -24.98 -7.95 -23.58
CA SER A 181 -23.89 -7.44 -24.40
C SER A 181 -22.73 -6.89 -23.55
N TRP A 182 -21.51 -6.89 -24.13
CA TRP A 182 -20.30 -6.23 -23.59
C TRP A 182 -20.39 -4.69 -23.62
N ASN A 183 -21.56 -4.13 -23.34
CA ASN A 183 -21.84 -2.71 -23.34
C ASN A 183 -22.06 -2.21 -21.91
N ALA A 184 -21.04 -1.59 -21.34
CA ALA A 184 -21.09 -1.05 -19.97
C ALA A 184 -22.20 -0.01 -19.73
N PHE A 185 -22.68 0.66 -20.78
CA PHE A 185 -23.78 1.64 -20.67
C PHE A 185 -25.16 1.00 -20.54
N ALA A 186 -25.30 -0.29 -20.86
CA ALA A 186 -26.55 -1.03 -20.77
C ALA A 186 -26.67 -1.82 -19.45
N TRP A 187 -25.59 -1.91 -18.68
CA TRP A 187 -25.57 -2.66 -17.42
C TRP A 187 -26.40 -1.98 -16.34
N ASP A 188 -27.13 -2.79 -15.58
CA ASP A 188 -27.98 -2.35 -14.48
C ASP A 188 -27.17 -2.15 -13.17
N ALA A 189 -27.88 -1.78 -12.11
CA ALA A 189 -27.26 -1.59 -10.80
C ALA A 189 -26.70 -2.89 -10.19
N ASN A 190 -27.24 -4.06 -10.54
CA ASN A 190 -26.79 -5.35 -10.02
C ASN A 190 -25.41 -5.72 -10.56
N VAL A 191 -25.10 -5.31 -11.80
CA VAL A 191 -23.75 -5.45 -12.37
C VAL A 191 -22.80 -4.37 -11.84
N TRP A 192 -23.25 -3.12 -11.76
CA TRP A 192 -22.40 -2.00 -11.34
C TRP A 192 -22.02 -2.01 -9.85
N LEU A 193 -22.91 -2.44 -8.97
CA LEU A 193 -22.67 -2.48 -7.53
C LEU A 193 -21.42 -3.29 -7.16
N PRO A 194 -21.26 -4.57 -7.55
CA PRO A 194 -20.07 -5.35 -7.20
C PRO A 194 -18.80 -4.79 -7.85
N ILE A 195 -18.88 -4.19 -9.04
CA ILE A 195 -17.75 -3.51 -9.69
C ILE A 195 -17.27 -2.31 -8.84
N VAL A 196 -18.21 -1.49 -8.35
CA VAL A 196 -17.89 -0.35 -7.49
C VAL A 196 -17.30 -0.83 -6.17
N LEU A 197 -17.88 -1.86 -5.55
CA LEU A 197 -17.36 -2.45 -4.31
C LEU A 197 -15.95 -3.02 -4.48
N PHE A 198 -15.67 -3.62 -5.64
CA PHE A 198 -14.34 -4.08 -6.02
C PHE A 198 -13.34 -2.92 -6.15
N GLY A 199 -13.75 -1.81 -6.78
CA GLY A 199 -12.95 -0.59 -6.82
C GLY A 199 -12.65 -0.03 -5.42
N LEU A 200 -13.64 -0.03 -4.52
CA LEU A 200 -13.45 0.35 -3.12
C LEU A 200 -12.45 -0.59 -2.43
N ALA A 201 -12.59 -1.90 -2.59
CA ALA A 201 -11.70 -2.89 -2.00
C ALA A 201 -10.24 -2.68 -2.44
N LEU A 202 -10.02 -2.39 -3.73
CA LEU A 202 -8.70 -2.01 -4.26
C LEU A 202 -8.19 -0.69 -3.68
N GLY A 203 -9.04 0.34 -3.59
CA GLY A 203 -8.68 1.60 -2.94
C GLY A 203 -8.24 1.40 -1.49
N LEU A 204 -8.94 0.55 -0.74
CA LEU A 204 -8.59 0.16 0.62
C LEU A 204 -7.28 -0.64 0.70
N GLN A 205 -7.01 -1.51 -0.27
CA GLN A 205 -5.77 -2.28 -0.35
C GLN A 205 -4.52 -1.38 -0.41
N PHE A 206 -4.61 -0.25 -1.12
CA PHE A 206 -3.49 0.69 -1.29
C PHE A 206 -3.43 1.80 -0.22
N THR A 207 -4.52 2.05 0.50
CA THR A 207 -4.59 3.13 1.50
C THR A 207 -4.31 2.67 2.93
N GLY A 208 -4.40 1.36 3.22
CA GLY A 208 -4.00 0.75 4.49
C GLY A 208 -5.01 0.91 5.66
N PRO A 209 -4.64 0.50 6.89
CA PRO A 209 -5.53 0.43 8.06
C PRO A 209 -5.85 1.78 8.73
N GLY A 210 -5.38 2.92 8.20
CA GLY A 210 -5.68 4.26 8.74
C GLY A 210 -5.34 4.41 10.24
N PHE A 211 -5.65 5.55 10.85
CA PHE A 211 -5.39 5.76 12.29
C PHE A 211 -6.38 5.04 13.21
N TYR A 212 -7.64 4.87 12.79
CA TYR A 212 -8.72 4.32 13.63
C TYR A 212 -8.82 2.78 13.64
N GLY A 213 -7.97 2.06 12.88
CA GLY A 213 -7.96 0.61 12.88
C GLY A 213 -7.27 0.02 14.12
N VAL A 214 -7.72 -1.14 14.59
CA VAL A 214 -7.03 -1.85 15.68
C VAL A 214 -5.56 -2.15 15.32
N ASP A 215 -5.27 -2.39 14.04
CA ASP A 215 -3.90 -2.65 13.53
C ASP A 215 -3.09 -1.35 13.23
N ALA A 216 -3.66 -0.16 13.50
CA ALA A 216 -3.03 1.13 13.19
C ALA A 216 -1.74 1.40 13.99
N LYS A 217 -1.63 0.81 15.19
CA LYS A 217 -0.50 1.05 16.10
C LYS A 217 0.71 0.15 15.82
N ARG A 218 0.61 -0.83 14.90
CA ARG A 218 1.72 -1.73 14.57
C ARG A 218 2.71 -1.09 13.58
N ALA A 219 4.01 -1.23 13.86
CA ALA A 219 5.08 -0.59 13.11
C ALA A 219 5.22 -1.11 11.66
N TRP A 220 4.74 -2.33 11.36
CA TRP A 220 4.77 -2.92 10.01
C TRP A 220 3.95 -2.10 9.00
N THR A 221 2.95 -1.36 9.47
CA THR A 221 2.05 -0.54 8.65
C THR A 221 2.70 0.71 8.08
N ARG A 222 3.83 1.17 8.65
CA ARG A 222 4.37 2.50 8.34
C ARG A 222 5.21 2.55 7.07
N ARG A 223 5.62 1.41 6.49
CA ARG A 223 6.33 1.35 5.19
C ARG A 223 5.97 0.09 4.35
N PRO A 224 4.78 -0.01 3.75
CA PRO A 224 4.36 -1.20 3.02
C PRO A 224 4.26 -0.98 1.50
N LEU A 225 5.10 -0.15 0.88
CA LEU A 225 4.96 0.13 -0.57
C LEU A 225 5.07 -1.17 -1.41
N GLY A 226 6.03 -2.05 -1.15
CA GLY A 226 6.13 -3.32 -1.87
C GLY A 226 5.07 -4.37 -1.49
N TRP A 227 4.72 -4.45 -0.20
CA TRP A 227 3.82 -5.49 0.31
C TRP A 227 2.35 -5.26 -0.08
N ALA A 228 1.91 -4.01 -0.16
CA ALA A 228 0.55 -3.69 -0.60
C ALA A 228 0.30 -4.15 -2.05
N TRP A 229 1.27 -3.92 -2.94
CA TRP A 229 1.23 -4.44 -4.32
C TRP A 229 1.24 -5.96 -4.36
N ALA A 230 2.08 -6.62 -3.57
CA ALA A 230 2.10 -8.07 -3.49
C ALA A 230 0.72 -8.63 -3.06
N CYS A 231 0.08 -8.04 -2.04
CA CYS A 231 -1.26 -8.45 -1.62
C CYS A 231 -2.34 -8.15 -2.67
N ALA A 232 -2.26 -7.00 -3.35
CA ALA A 232 -3.21 -6.65 -4.41
C ALA A 232 -3.12 -7.64 -5.59
N LEU A 233 -1.90 -7.92 -6.05
CA LEU A 233 -1.65 -8.90 -7.11
C LEU A 233 -2.07 -10.30 -6.69
N LEU A 234 -1.76 -10.69 -5.45
CA LEU A 234 -2.18 -11.98 -4.91
C LEU A 234 -3.72 -12.09 -4.87
N GLY A 235 -4.42 -11.02 -4.44
CA GLY A 235 -5.88 -10.99 -4.45
C GLY A 235 -6.46 -11.15 -5.86
N LEU A 236 -5.89 -10.46 -6.85
CA LEU A 236 -6.29 -10.62 -8.26
C LEU A 236 -6.02 -12.04 -8.78
N VAL A 237 -4.86 -12.62 -8.46
CA VAL A 237 -4.50 -13.99 -8.84
C VAL A 237 -5.46 -14.99 -8.21
N ILE A 238 -5.78 -14.84 -6.92
CA ILE A 238 -6.73 -15.71 -6.23
C ILE A 238 -8.12 -15.55 -6.84
N ALA A 239 -8.57 -14.32 -7.12
CA ALA A 239 -9.86 -14.09 -7.78
C ALA A 239 -9.94 -14.79 -9.14
N GLY A 240 -8.90 -14.65 -9.96
CA GLY A 240 -8.80 -15.32 -11.25
C GLY A 240 -8.76 -16.85 -11.13
N ALA A 241 -8.05 -17.38 -10.13
CA ALA A 241 -8.01 -18.82 -9.86
C ALA A 241 -9.37 -19.34 -9.40
N VAL A 242 -10.04 -18.66 -8.46
CA VAL A 242 -11.39 -19.00 -8.00
C VAL A 242 -12.37 -18.96 -9.16
N TRP A 243 -12.25 -17.99 -10.07
CA TRP A 243 -13.05 -17.96 -11.28
C TRP A 243 -12.79 -19.18 -12.16
N TRP A 244 -11.54 -19.36 -12.59
CA TRP A 244 -11.16 -20.42 -13.53
C TRP A 244 -11.53 -21.82 -13.04
N PHE A 245 -11.24 -22.12 -11.77
CA PHE A 245 -11.52 -23.44 -11.18
C PHE A 245 -12.93 -23.58 -10.62
N GLY A 246 -13.54 -22.48 -10.17
CA GLY A 246 -14.86 -22.50 -9.51
C GLY A 246 -16.02 -22.48 -10.49
N THR A 247 -15.92 -21.71 -11.58
CA THR A 247 -17.00 -21.56 -12.56
C THR A 247 -16.87 -22.57 -13.69
N GLY A 248 -15.65 -22.78 -14.21
CA GLY A 248 -15.42 -23.51 -15.47
C GLY A 248 -15.86 -22.71 -16.71
N VAL A 249 -16.20 -21.43 -16.54
CA VAL A 249 -16.68 -20.52 -17.59
C VAL A 249 -15.56 -19.55 -17.97
N ASN A 250 -15.29 -19.40 -19.27
CA ASN A 250 -14.32 -18.42 -19.75
C ASN A 250 -14.93 -17.01 -19.67
N PRO A 251 -14.34 -16.06 -18.93
CA PRO A 251 -14.93 -14.73 -18.77
C PRO A 251 -14.80 -13.86 -20.03
N LEU A 252 -14.09 -14.31 -21.07
CA LEU A 252 -13.84 -13.55 -22.31
C LEU A 252 -14.46 -14.19 -23.57
N SER A 253 -15.25 -15.26 -23.42
CA SER A 253 -15.92 -15.95 -24.54
C SER A 253 -17.24 -15.30 -24.93
#